data_AF-A0A953RBR3-F1
#
_entry.id   AF-A0A953RBR3-F1
#
_cell.length_a   1.000
_cell.length_b   1.000
_cell.length_c   1.000
_cell.angle_alpha   90.00
_cell.angle_beta   90.00
_cell.angle_gamma   90.00
#
_symmetry.space_group_name_H-M   'P 1'
#
loop_
_entity.id
_entity.type
_entity.pdbx_description
1 polymer ?
#
loop_
_entity_poly.entity_id
_entity_poly.type
_entity_poly.pdbx_seq_one_letter_code
_entity_poly.pdbx_strand_id
1 'polypeptide(L)'
;MSGDQRAKARERPRLGSDFRLARSVTGFRLRGFDLPSRAAAPPADGDFSNFKPDFKKYATIVFNYDAPDNRWPQDLKTSFEQYMKEGGGLVIVHAADNAFPGWEAFNEMIGIGGWRGRNEKAGPFWYYKDGKLISDTSPGNAGAHGNRVPFQMTVRDANHPIVKGLPQVWMHQGDELYGRMRGPGKNMTVLATGYSDPENRGSGRDEPMLMVLSYGKGRIFHTALGHDINGMSSVDFVVTLERGTEWAATGKVTQKVPPVYPTANTVAYRADLAAMDPGYKNGLNPLDNAGAAGGRGGRGTGR
;
A
#
# COMPACT_ATOMS: atom_id res chain seq x y z
N MET A 1 8.00 54.97 -17.15
CA MET A 1 7.08 54.11 -17.93
C MET A 1 7.44 52.67 -17.62
N SER A 2 6.52 51.98 -16.96
CA SER A 2 6.68 50.67 -16.33
C SER A 2 6.86 49.55 -17.36
N GLY A 3 7.88 48.71 -17.15
CA GLY A 3 8.07 47.47 -17.89
C GLY A 3 7.09 46.40 -17.42
N ASP A 4 6.15 46.03 -18.28
CA ASP A 4 5.17 44.97 -18.06
C ASP A 4 5.76 43.64 -18.57
N GLN A 5 6.46 42.91 -17.69
CA GLN A 5 6.87 41.54 -17.97
C GLN A 5 5.68 40.61 -17.74
N ARG A 6 4.97 40.28 -18.82
CA ARG A 6 4.00 39.17 -18.85
C ARG A 6 4.72 37.87 -18.49
N ALA A 7 4.45 37.38 -17.29
CA ALA A 7 4.75 36.02 -16.86
C ALA A 7 4.02 35.04 -17.79
N LYS A 8 4.75 34.37 -18.68
CA LYS A 8 4.25 33.18 -19.37
C LYS A 8 4.07 32.09 -18.32
N ALA A 9 2.81 31.82 -17.97
CA ALA A 9 2.44 30.65 -17.20
C ALA A 9 2.97 29.39 -17.93
N ARG A 10 3.98 28.74 -17.34
CA ARG A 10 4.34 27.38 -17.72
C ARG A 10 3.17 26.48 -17.36
N GLU A 11 2.48 25.98 -18.37
CA GLU A 11 1.52 24.89 -18.22
C GLU A 11 2.18 23.75 -17.43
N ARG A 12 1.58 23.41 -16.30
CA ARG A 12 1.95 22.22 -15.53
C ARG A 12 1.58 21.00 -16.40
N PRO A 13 2.44 19.98 -16.50
CA PRO A 13 2.06 18.75 -17.18
C PRO A 13 0.82 18.18 -16.49
N ARG A 14 -0.29 18.09 -17.22
CA ARG A 14 -1.44 17.29 -16.80
C ARG A 14 -0.94 15.85 -16.74
N LEU A 15 -0.97 15.23 -15.56
CA LEU A 15 -0.74 13.78 -15.46
C LEU A 15 -1.80 13.10 -16.34
N GLY A 16 -1.34 12.57 -17.47
CA GLY A 16 -2.14 11.79 -18.40
C GLY A 16 -2.65 10.54 -17.73
N SER A 17 -3.93 10.29 -17.89
CA SER A 17 -4.71 9.17 -17.40
C SER A 17 -4.41 7.85 -18.13
N ASP A 18 -3.15 7.42 -18.14
CA ASP A 18 -2.72 6.17 -18.79
C ASP A 18 -2.13 5.16 -17.79
N PHE A 19 -2.75 5.03 -16.61
CA PHE A 19 -2.55 3.88 -15.74
C PHE A 19 -3.52 2.75 -16.13
N ARG A 20 -3.22 2.05 -17.22
CA ARG A 20 -3.87 0.76 -17.51
C ARG A 20 -3.19 -0.34 -16.68
N LEU A 21 -3.36 -0.28 -15.35
CA LEU A 21 -2.97 -1.41 -14.51
C LEU A 21 -3.91 -2.57 -14.83
N ALA A 22 -3.29 -3.68 -15.25
CA ALA A 22 -3.97 -4.89 -15.69
C ALA A 22 -5.16 -5.22 -14.80
N ARG A 23 -6.34 -5.23 -15.42
CA ARG A 23 -7.59 -5.72 -14.82
C ARG A 23 -7.32 -7.16 -14.34
N SER A 24 -7.16 -7.32 -13.03
CA SER A 24 -6.73 -8.52 -12.29
C SER A 24 -5.34 -9.01 -12.58
N VAL A 25 -4.56 -9.14 -11.52
CA VAL A 25 -3.49 -10.13 -11.40
C VAL A 25 -4.14 -11.51 -11.40
N THR A 26 -4.37 -12.07 -12.59
CA THR A 26 -4.67 -13.49 -12.77
C THR A 26 -3.32 -14.22 -12.67
N GLY A 27 -2.90 -14.51 -11.45
CA GLY A 27 -1.59 -15.15 -11.19
C GLY A 27 -1.28 -15.37 -9.71
N PHE A 28 -1.97 -14.67 -8.81
CA PHE A 28 -1.79 -14.86 -7.38
C PHE A 28 -2.63 -16.05 -6.89
N ARG A 29 -2.08 -17.27 -7.00
CA ARG A 29 -2.68 -18.43 -6.34
C ARG A 29 -2.27 -18.42 -4.88
N LEU A 30 -3.08 -17.77 -4.04
CA LEU A 30 -3.06 -18.00 -2.59
C LEU A 30 -3.17 -19.51 -2.38
N ARG A 31 -2.11 -20.19 -1.94
CA ARG A 31 -2.17 -21.63 -1.74
C ARG A 31 -3.24 -21.93 -0.68
N GLY A 32 -4.29 -22.66 -1.06
CA GLY A 32 -5.42 -22.98 -0.18
C GLY A 32 -6.71 -22.20 -0.46
N PHE A 33 -6.69 -21.23 -1.37
CA PHE A 33 -7.90 -20.58 -1.89
C PHE A 33 -8.03 -20.93 -3.38
N ASP A 34 -9.12 -21.61 -3.76
CA ASP A 34 -9.51 -21.72 -5.17
C ASP A 34 -9.66 -20.30 -5.75
N LEU A 35 -9.44 -20.16 -7.07
CA LEU A 35 -9.39 -18.88 -7.79
C LEU A 35 -10.39 -17.88 -7.17
N PRO A 36 -9.94 -16.71 -6.68
CA PRO A 36 -10.83 -15.80 -5.97
C PRO A 36 -12.00 -15.50 -6.91
N SER A 37 -13.22 -15.84 -6.46
CA SER A 37 -14.42 -15.37 -7.12
C SER A 37 -14.28 -13.85 -7.28
N ARG A 38 -14.23 -13.39 -8.53
CA ARG A 38 -13.89 -12.00 -8.83
C ARG A 38 -15.18 -11.20 -9.02
N ALA A 39 -15.47 -10.29 -8.11
CA ALA A 39 -16.37 -9.20 -8.39
C ALA A 39 -15.57 -8.12 -9.16
N ALA A 40 -15.81 -7.99 -10.46
CA ALA A 40 -15.17 -6.93 -11.25
C ALA A 40 -16.03 -5.66 -11.16
N ALA A 41 -15.51 -4.63 -10.52
CA ALA A 41 -16.14 -3.32 -10.51
C ALA A 41 -16.24 -2.75 -11.94
N PRO A 42 -17.30 -1.97 -12.25
CA PRO A 42 -17.41 -1.25 -13.52
C PRO A 42 -16.17 -0.37 -13.82
N PRO A 43 -15.84 -0.14 -15.10
CA PRO A 43 -14.73 0.73 -15.52
C PRO A 43 -14.90 2.15 -15.01
N ALA A 44 -13.86 2.99 -15.01
CA ALA A 44 -13.86 4.33 -14.39
C ALA A 44 -15.05 5.25 -14.78
N ASP A 45 -15.58 5.08 -15.99
CA ASP A 45 -16.75 5.77 -16.56
C ASP A 45 -18.06 4.96 -16.49
N GLY A 46 -17.99 3.72 -16.03
CA GLY A 46 -19.10 2.78 -15.94
C GLY A 46 -20.06 3.06 -14.79
N ASP A 47 -21.29 2.60 -14.97
CA ASP A 47 -22.40 2.75 -14.04
C ASP A 47 -22.37 1.69 -12.92
N PHE A 48 -22.55 2.14 -11.68
CA PHE A 48 -22.60 1.31 -10.48
C PHE A 48 -24.02 0.96 -10.02
N SER A 49 -25.07 1.49 -10.67
CA SER A 49 -26.47 1.26 -10.29
C SER A 49 -26.83 -0.23 -10.21
N ASN A 50 -26.24 -1.05 -11.08
CA ASN A 50 -26.43 -2.50 -11.15
C ASN A 50 -25.25 -3.29 -10.57
N PHE A 51 -24.21 -2.62 -10.06
CA PHE A 51 -23.10 -3.30 -9.40
C PHE A 51 -23.48 -3.61 -7.95
N LYS A 52 -24.09 -4.78 -7.75
CA LYS A 52 -24.61 -5.25 -6.46
C LYS A 52 -23.98 -6.60 -6.08
N PRO A 53 -22.67 -6.63 -5.78
CA PRO A 53 -22.03 -7.87 -5.34
C PRO A 53 -22.66 -8.38 -4.05
N ASP A 54 -22.90 -9.69 -3.99
CA ASP A 54 -23.32 -10.35 -2.75
C ASP A 54 -22.09 -10.59 -1.86
N PHE A 55 -21.72 -9.59 -1.07
CA PHE A 55 -20.54 -9.63 -0.20
C PHE A 55 -20.54 -10.82 0.77
N LYS A 56 -21.72 -11.36 1.13
CA LYS A 56 -21.84 -12.49 2.07
C LYS A 56 -21.26 -13.80 1.52
N LYS A 57 -21.07 -13.89 0.20
CA LYS A 57 -20.42 -15.06 -0.44
C LYS A 57 -18.91 -15.09 -0.25
N TYR A 58 -18.31 -14.01 0.26
CA TYR A 58 -16.86 -13.87 0.36
C TYR A 58 -16.44 -13.82 1.83
N ALA A 59 -15.45 -14.63 2.20
CA ALA A 59 -14.86 -14.54 3.54
C ALA A 59 -14.05 -13.25 3.72
N THR A 60 -13.40 -12.79 2.64
CA THR A 60 -12.60 -11.56 2.59
C THR A 60 -12.75 -10.87 1.24
N ILE A 61 -12.78 -9.53 1.26
CA ILE A 61 -12.66 -8.68 0.08
C ILE A 61 -11.25 -8.08 0.04
N VAL A 62 -10.53 -8.29 -1.06
CA VAL A 62 -9.28 -7.56 -1.34
C VAL A 62 -9.61 -6.31 -2.13
N PHE A 63 -9.43 -5.16 -1.48
CA PHE A 63 -9.75 -3.84 -1.98
C PHE A 63 -8.50 -3.18 -2.54
N ASN A 64 -8.40 -3.17 -3.87
CA ASN A 64 -7.37 -2.45 -4.61
C ASN A 64 -8.07 -1.49 -5.58
N TYR A 65 -8.70 -0.46 -5.02
CA TYR A 65 -9.55 0.46 -5.75
C TYR A 65 -9.49 1.85 -5.13
N ASP A 66 -9.10 2.86 -5.91
CA ASP A 66 -9.08 4.26 -5.49
C ASP A 66 -10.19 5.04 -6.20
N ALA A 67 -11.10 5.66 -5.44
CA ALA A 67 -12.26 6.34 -5.99
C ALA A 67 -12.75 7.54 -5.16
N PRO A 68 -13.41 8.52 -5.81
CA PRO A 68 -14.08 9.62 -5.13
C PRO A 68 -15.37 9.17 -4.41
N ASP A 69 -15.86 10.00 -3.49
CA ASP A 69 -17.04 9.69 -2.64
C ASP A 69 -18.30 9.32 -3.42
N ASN A 70 -18.56 9.99 -4.53
CA ASN A 70 -19.75 9.79 -5.33
C ASN A 70 -19.70 8.54 -6.22
N ARG A 71 -18.60 7.77 -6.16
CA ARG A 71 -18.40 6.63 -7.05
C ARG A 71 -19.29 5.44 -6.71
N TRP A 72 -19.49 5.17 -5.42
CA TRP A 72 -20.38 4.11 -4.96
C TRP A 72 -21.73 4.71 -4.56
N PRO A 73 -22.85 4.17 -5.08
CA PRO A 73 -24.17 4.57 -4.62
C PRO A 73 -24.37 4.19 -3.15
N GLN A 74 -25.30 4.88 -2.48
CA GLN A 74 -25.47 4.74 -1.03
C GLN A 74 -25.88 3.31 -0.62
N ASP A 75 -26.66 2.61 -1.43
CA ASP A 75 -27.06 1.22 -1.16
C ASP A 75 -25.85 0.27 -1.19
N LEU A 76 -24.93 0.45 -2.13
CA LEU A 76 -23.68 -0.30 -2.17
C LEU A 76 -22.81 -0.02 -0.94
N LYS A 77 -22.67 1.25 -0.54
CA LYS A 77 -21.96 1.64 0.68
C LYS A 77 -22.54 0.97 1.93
N THR A 78 -23.86 1.07 2.11
CA THR A 78 -24.58 0.46 3.23
C THR A 78 -24.44 -1.06 3.24
N SER A 79 -24.51 -1.72 2.08
CA SER A 79 -24.32 -3.18 2.01
C SER A 79 -22.90 -3.61 2.40
N PHE A 80 -21.88 -2.83 2.04
CA PHE A 80 -20.49 -3.09 2.41
C PHE A 80 -20.24 -2.86 3.91
N GLU A 81 -20.79 -1.79 4.48
CA GLU A 81 -20.76 -1.58 5.93
C GLU A 81 -21.41 -2.73 6.69
N GLN A 82 -22.54 -3.24 6.20
CA GLN A 82 -23.23 -4.38 6.83
C GLN A 82 -22.36 -5.64 6.77
N TYR A 83 -21.74 -5.92 5.63
CA TYR A 83 -20.77 -7.02 5.50
C TYR A 83 -19.66 -6.95 6.55
N MET A 84 -19.07 -5.76 6.74
CA MET A 84 -18.05 -5.57 7.78
C MET A 84 -18.61 -5.73 9.19
N LYS A 85 -19.78 -5.14 9.49
CA LYS A 85 -20.44 -5.27 10.80
C LYS A 85 -20.77 -6.72 11.15
N GLU A 86 -21.11 -7.54 10.16
CA GLU A 86 -21.46 -8.96 10.30
C GLU A 86 -20.25 -9.90 10.42
N GLY A 87 -19.01 -9.42 10.24
CA GLY A 87 -17.80 -10.23 10.43
C GLY A 87 -16.99 -10.49 9.17
N GLY A 88 -17.28 -9.78 8.08
CA GLY A 88 -16.52 -9.83 6.84
C GLY A 88 -15.04 -9.46 7.03
N GLY A 89 -14.17 -10.09 6.23
CA GLY A 89 -12.77 -9.73 6.11
C GLY A 89 -12.54 -8.64 5.05
N LEU A 90 -11.59 -7.75 5.29
CA LEU A 90 -11.16 -6.73 4.34
C LEU A 90 -9.65 -6.65 4.27
N VAL A 91 -9.11 -6.52 3.06
CA VAL A 91 -7.71 -6.20 2.81
C VAL A 91 -7.64 -4.91 2.02
N ILE A 92 -6.98 -3.88 2.57
CA ILE A 92 -6.70 -2.61 1.88
C ILE A 92 -5.28 -2.68 1.34
N VAL A 93 -5.11 -2.38 0.05
CA VAL A 93 -3.81 -2.42 -0.63
C VAL A 93 -3.46 -1.05 -1.18
N HIS A 94 -2.33 -0.50 -0.71
CA HIS A 94 -1.72 0.71 -1.23
C HIS A 94 -2.73 1.87 -1.34
N ALA A 95 -2.84 2.49 -2.52
CA ALA A 95 -3.71 3.63 -2.82
C ALA A 95 -5.22 3.39 -2.61
N ALA A 96 -5.65 2.18 -2.25
CA ALA A 96 -7.02 1.94 -1.79
C ALA A 96 -7.39 2.77 -0.55
N ASP A 97 -6.41 3.11 0.30
CA ASP A 97 -6.59 3.99 1.45
C ASP A 97 -6.91 5.46 1.07
N ASN A 98 -6.71 5.82 -0.19
CA ASN A 98 -7.07 7.13 -0.72
C ASN A 98 -8.57 7.23 -0.97
N ALA A 99 -9.27 6.12 -1.16
CA ALA A 99 -10.66 6.14 -1.59
C ALA A 99 -11.59 6.82 -0.57
N PHE A 100 -12.68 7.37 -1.08
CA PHE A 100 -13.84 7.85 -0.33
C PHE A 100 -13.52 8.74 0.90
N PRO A 101 -12.87 9.92 0.71
CA PRO A 101 -12.45 10.79 1.82
C PRO A 101 -13.59 11.32 2.69
N GLY A 102 -14.82 11.41 2.17
CA GLY A 102 -16.01 11.82 2.90
C GLY A 102 -16.84 10.67 3.48
N TRP A 103 -16.49 9.40 3.21
CA TRP A 103 -17.21 8.25 3.76
C TRP A 103 -16.64 7.85 5.12
N GLU A 104 -17.26 8.32 6.19
CA GLU A 104 -16.79 8.12 7.57
C GLU A 104 -16.52 6.65 7.90
N ALA A 105 -17.47 5.75 7.62
CA ALA A 105 -17.31 4.33 7.91
C ALA A 105 -16.12 3.70 7.19
N PHE A 106 -15.86 4.10 5.93
CA PHE A 106 -14.67 3.61 5.20
C PHE A 106 -13.37 4.15 5.82
N ASN A 107 -13.35 5.41 6.27
CA ASN A 107 -12.18 5.98 6.94
C ASN A 107 -11.93 5.33 8.33
N GLU A 108 -12.97 4.92 9.05
CA GLU A 108 -12.81 4.06 10.24
C GLU A 108 -12.25 2.68 9.90
N MET A 109 -12.63 2.09 8.75
CA MET A 109 -12.13 0.78 8.32
C MET A 109 -10.65 0.83 7.94
N ILE A 110 -10.20 1.82 7.17
CA ILE A 110 -8.79 1.91 6.74
C ILE A 110 -7.88 2.44 7.85
N GLY A 111 -8.45 3.16 8.84
CA GLY A 111 -7.74 3.74 9.97
C GLY A 111 -7.02 5.04 9.64
N ILE A 112 -6.12 4.97 8.66
CA ILE A 112 -5.37 6.10 8.11
C ILE A 112 -5.31 5.97 6.59
N GLY A 113 -5.15 7.10 5.91
CA GLY A 113 -4.91 7.16 4.47
C GLY A 113 -4.36 8.52 4.08
N GLY A 114 -4.26 8.78 2.77
CA GLY A 114 -3.73 10.05 2.27
C GLY A 114 -4.49 10.59 1.07
N TRP A 115 -3.90 11.63 0.46
CA TRP A 115 -4.36 12.23 -0.79
C TRP A 115 -5.84 12.65 -0.77
N ARG A 116 -6.43 12.87 -1.96
CA ARG A 116 -7.82 13.33 -2.16
C ARG A 116 -8.24 14.53 -1.30
N GLY A 117 -7.30 15.44 -1.02
CA GLY A 117 -7.56 16.66 -0.25
C GLY A 117 -7.71 16.43 1.26
N ARG A 118 -7.40 15.25 1.78
CA ARG A 118 -7.32 15.00 3.22
C ARG A 118 -6.28 15.92 3.86
N ASN A 119 -6.64 16.47 5.01
CA ASN A 119 -5.82 17.30 5.87
C ASN A 119 -6.18 17.01 7.33
N GLU A 120 -5.90 17.92 8.25
CA GLU A 120 -6.17 17.72 9.67
C GLU A 120 -7.62 17.42 10.03
N LYS A 121 -8.58 17.78 9.18
CA LYS A 121 -10.00 17.43 9.34
C LYS A 121 -10.29 15.94 9.23
N ALA A 122 -9.39 15.16 8.61
CA ALA A 122 -9.53 13.72 8.48
C ALA A 122 -9.15 12.94 9.76
N GLY A 123 -8.55 13.62 10.76
CA GLY A 123 -7.99 12.99 11.96
C GLY A 123 -6.48 13.20 12.07
N PRO A 124 -5.83 12.80 13.18
CA PRO A 124 -4.41 13.05 13.45
C PRO A 124 -3.48 12.31 12.47
N PHE A 125 -2.22 12.73 12.42
CA PHE A 125 -1.13 11.88 11.92
C PHE A 125 -0.86 10.75 12.91
N TRP A 126 -0.45 9.59 12.39
CA TRP A 126 -0.05 8.44 13.18
C TRP A 126 1.35 7.98 12.79
N TYR A 127 2.28 7.94 13.73
CA TYR A 127 3.67 7.51 13.48
C TYR A 127 4.33 6.97 14.75
N TYR A 128 5.41 6.22 14.61
CA TYR A 128 6.20 5.77 15.74
C TYR A 128 7.30 6.78 16.09
N LYS A 129 7.50 6.97 17.39
CA LYS A 129 8.64 7.69 17.96
C LYS A 129 9.00 7.02 19.28
N ASP A 130 10.29 6.73 19.47
CA ASP A 130 10.81 6.12 20.70
C ASP A 130 10.05 4.83 21.10
N GLY A 131 9.71 4.00 20.10
CA GLY A 131 8.99 2.74 20.29
C GLY A 131 7.49 2.86 20.61
N LYS A 132 6.93 4.07 20.60
CA LYS A 132 5.51 4.33 20.88
C LYS A 132 4.80 4.87 19.65
N LEU A 133 3.55 4.44 19.46
CA LEU A 133 2.65 5.03 18.49
C LEU A 133 2.20 6.41 19.00
N ILE A 134 2.41 7.44 18.19
CA ILE A 134 2.06 8.83 18.45
C ILE A 134 0.88 9.22 17.59
N SER A 135 -0.08 9.93 18.19
CA SER A 135 -1.16 10.65 17.52
C SER A 135 -0.87 12.15 17.56
N ASP A 136 -0.77 12.79 16.41
CA ASP A 136 -0.37 14.19 16.26
C ASP A 136 -1.43 14.99 15.50
N THR A 137 -2.07 15.93 16.18
CA THR A 137 -3.15 16.76 15.65
C THR A 137 -2.68 18.08 15.04
N SER A 138 -1.38 18.32 14.91
CA SER A 138 -0.85 19.52 14.24
C SER A 138 -1.44 19.66 12.83
N PRO A 139 -1.63 20.86 12.27
CA PRO A 139 -2.23 21.02 10.94
C PRO A 139 -1.34 20.48 9.81
N GLY A 140 -1.94 20.08 8.69
CA GLY A 140 -1.19 19.66 7.49
C GLY A 140 -1.93 18.67 6.58
N ASN A 141 -1.51 18.64 5.31
CA ASN A 141 -2.02 17.69 4.32
C ASN A 141 -1.70 16.24 4.70
N ALA A 142 -2.55 15.31 4.26
CA ALA A 142 -2.36 13.88 4.43
C ALA A 142 -1.81 13.23 3.16
N GLY A 143 -0.85 12.32 3.34
CA GLY A 143 -0.22 11.57 2.25
C GLY A 143 0.97 12.29 1.62
N ALA A 144 2.08 11.59 1.56
CA ALA A 144 3.30 11.94 0.86
C ALA A 144 4.11 10.65 0.64
N HIS A 145 5.02 10.65 -0.32
CA HIS A 145 6.04 9.60 -0.41
C HIS A 145 7.32 10.19 -1.04
N GLY A 146 8.44 9.52 -0.79
CA GLY A 146 9.74 9.80 -1.40
C GLY A 146 9.87 9.20 -2.80
N ASN A 147 11.11 9.04 -3.26
CA ASN A 147 11.38 8.19 -4.43
C ASN A 147 11.23 6.71 -4.06
N ARG A 148 10.99 5.88 -5.08
CA ARG A 148 10.80 4.43 -4.93
C ARG A 148 12.13 3.71 -4.79
N VAL A 149 12.61 3.60 -3.56
CA VAL A 149 13.87 2.94 -3.21
C VAL A 149 13.60 1.85 -2.18
N PRO A 150 14.45 0.82 -2.06
CA PRO A 150 14.33 -0.15 -0.98
C PRO A 150 14.39 0.52 0.39
N PHE A 151 13.61 0.03 1.34
CA PHE A 151 13.61 0.53 2.72
C PHE A 151 13.41 -0.58 3.73
N GLN A 152 13.93 -0.38 4.94
CA GLN A 152 13.76 -1.33 6.02
C GLN A 152 12.36 -1.23 6.61
N MET A 153 11.73 -2.40 6.78
CA MET A 153 10.53 -2.63 7.56
C MET A 153 10.92 -3.10 8.95
N THR A 154 10.29 -2.54 9.98
CA THR A 154 10.52 -2.89 11.39
C THR A 154 9.23 -3.36 12.04
N VAL A 155 9.24 -4.57 12.61
CA VAL A 155 8.10 -5.13 13.35
C VAL A 155 7.84 -4.37 14.65
N ARG A 156 6.59 -4.06 14.92
CA ARG A 156 6.14 -3.39 16.15
C ARG A 156 5.35 -4.29 17.09
N ASP A 157 4.68 -5.32 16.56
CA ASP A 157 4.01 -6.37 17.35
C ASP A 157 4.34 -7.76 16.78
N ALA A 158 5.40 -8.38 17.29
CA ALA A 158 5.87 -9.68 16.83
C ALA A 158 4.95 -10.86 17.20
N ASN A 159 3.96 -10.65 18.07
CA ASN A 159 3.03 -11.70 18.49
C ASN A 159 1.84 -11.86 17.55
N HIS A 160 1.54 -10.84 16.73
CA HIS A 160 0.40 -10.88 15.83
C HIS A 160 0.58 -12.00 14.77
N PRO A 161 -0.46 -12.83 14.49
CA PRO A 161 -0.33 -13.99 13.60
C PRO A 161 0.28 -13.70 12.22
N ILE A 162 -0.01 -12.52 11.65
CA ILE A 162 0.51 -12.09 10.34
C ILE A 162 2.04 -12.02 10.33
N VAL A 163 2.65 -11.44 11.35
CA VAL A 163 4.10 -11.21 11.41
C VAL A 163 4.84 -12.20 12.30
N LYS A 164 4.11 -13.11 12.98
CA LYS A 164 4.70 -14.14 13.83
C LYS A 164 5.71 -15.00 13.04
N GLY A 165 6.93 -15.04 13.57
CA GLY A 165 8.06 -15.78 12.99
C GLY A 165 8.79 -15.07 11.85
N LEU A 166 8.34 -13.90 11.40
CA LEU A 166 9.10 -13.07 10.46
C LEU A 166 10.29 -12.42 11.19
N PRO A 167 11.37 -12.02 10.47
CA PRO A 167 12.46 -11.24 11.05
C PRO A 167 11.97 -9.95 11.69
N GLN A 168 12.66 -9.49 12.75
CA GLN A 168 12.34 -8.22 13.42
C GLN A 168 12.51 -7.00 12.48
N VAL A 169 13.49 -7.07 11.57
CA VAL A 169 13.76 -6.07 10.54
C VAL A 169 14.07 -6.79 9.23
N TRP A 170 13.52 -6.31 8.12
CA TRP A 170 13.82 -6.80 6.77
C TRP A 170 13.81 -5.67 5.73
N MET A 171 14.46 -5.87 4.59
CA MET A 171 14.51 -4.92 3.48
C MET A 171 13.36 -5.20 2.50
N HIS A 172 12.46 -4.24 2.34
CA HIS A 172 11.44 -4.25 1.30
C HIS A 172 12.05 -3.78 -0.04
N GLN A 173 11.52 -4.26 -1.17
CA GLN A 173 11.92 -3.83 -2.50
C GLN A 173 11.66 -2.32 -2.73
N GLY A 174 12.18 -1.77 -3.83
CA GLY A 174 11.89 -0.39 -4.24
C GLY A 174 10.39 -0.12 -4.40
N ASP A 175 9.83 0.70 -3.51
CA ASP A 175 8.40 1.02 -3.45
C ASP A 175 8.18 2.43 -2.85
N GLU A 176 6.95 2.92 -2.86
CA GLU A 176 6.58 4.17 -2.19
C GLU A 176 6.38 3.93 -0.69
N LEU A 177 7.30 4.45 0.14
CA LEU A 177 7.08 4.55 1.58
C LEU A 177 6.12 5.71 1.87
N TYR A 178 4.86 5.39 2.14
CA TYR A 178 3.83 6.39 2.48
C TYR A 178 4.15 7.05 3.82
N GLY A 179 4.13 8.38 3.85
CA GLY A 179 4.31 9.18 5.04
C GLY A 179 3.19 10.20 5.22
N ARG A 180 3.10 10.76 6.43
CA ARG A 180 2.09 11.78 6.80
C ARG A 180 0.65 11.32 6.52
N MET A 181 0.35 10.03 6.69
CA MET A 181 -1.03 9.54 6.58
C MET A 181 -1.87 10.01 7.77
N ARG A 182 -3.17 10.24 7.52
CA ARG A 182 -4.13 10.72 8.53
C ARG A 182 -5.39 9.88 8.54
N GLY A 183 -6.03 9.83 9.69
CA GLY A 183 -7.34 9.22 9.83
C GLY A 183 -7.73 9.03 11.29
N PRO A 184 -8.92 8.48 11.55
CA PRO A 184 -9.41 8.25 12.90
C PRO A 184 -8.55 7.26 13.70
N GLY A 185 -7.85 6.32 13.05
CA GLY A 185 -6.98 5.33 13.72
C GLY A 185 -7.69 4.44 14.74
N LYS A 186 -9.02 4.34 14.68
CA LYS A 186 -9.84 3.63 15.66
C LYS A 186 -9.62 2.12 15.57
N ASN A 187 -9.38 1.47 16.71
CA ASN A 187 -9.06 0.05 16.82
C ASN A 187 -7.86 -0.40 15.96
N MET A 188 -6.95 0.52 15.66
CA MET A 188 -5.78 0.25 14.83
C MET A 188 -4.62 -0.32 15.65
N THR A 189 -4.03 -1.41 15.16
CA THR A 189 -2.74 -1.92 15.63
C THR A 189 -1.75 -1.86 14.48
N VAL A 190 -0.62 -1.20 14.69
CA VAL A 190 0.48 -1.14 13.72
C VAL A 190 1.36 -2.36 13.90
N LEU A 191 1.50 -3.17 12.86
CA LEU A 191 2.31 -4.40 12.88
C LEU A 191 3.74 -4.14 12.45
N ALA A 192 3.94 -3.25 11.47
CA ALA A 192 5.27 -2.87 11.00
C ALA A 192 5.30 -1.43 10.47
N THR A 193 6.46 -0.79 10.58
CA THR A 193 6.73 0.57 10.11
C THR A 193 7.93 0.61 9.17
N GLY A 194 8.04 1.67 8.36
CA GLY A 194 9.27 2.03 7.65
C GLY A 194 9.74 3.43 8.04
N TYR A 195 11.06 3.63 8.17
CA TYR A 195 11.61 4.97 8.43
C TYR A 195 11.59 5.81 7.14
N SER A 196 10.81 6.89 7.17
CA SER A 196 10.64 7.81 6.05
C SER A 196 11.80 8.81 6.00
N ASP A 197 12.89 8.44 5.33
CA ASP A 197 14.14 9.20 5.30
C ASP A 197 13.99 10.62 4.70
N PRO A 198 14.32 11.70 5.44
CA PRO A 198 14.33 13.06 4.92
C PRO A 198 15.21 13.27 3.69
N GLU A 199 16.31 12.53 3.54
CA GLU A 199 17.18 12.59 2.35
C GLU A 199 16.45 12.08 1.10
N ASN A 200 15.50 11.16 1.29
CA ASN A 200 14.57 10.71 0.26
C ASN A 200 13.23 11.47 0.29
N ARG A 201 13.23 12.74 0.72
CA ARG A 201 12.02 13.60 0.82
C ARG A 201 10.95 13.05 1.78
N GLY A 202 11.35 12.18 2.71
CA GLY A 202 10.50 11.58 3.71
C GLY A 202 10.16 12.51 4.87
N SER A 203 9.35 12.01 5.80
CA SER A 203 8.84 12.78 6.95
C SER A 203 9.80 12.84 8.15
N GLY A 204 10.86 12.02 8.15
CA GLY A 204 11.74 11.82 9.31
C GLY A 204 11.11 10.99 10.43
N ARG A 205 10.08 10.19 10.12
CA ARG A 205 9.30 9.40 11.10
C ARG A 205 9.28 7.93 10.71
N ASP A 206 9.05 7.07 11.70
CA ASP A 206 8.66 5.68 11.45
C ASP A 206 7.17 5.62 11.10
N GLU A 207 6.86 5.45 9.82
CA GLU A 207 5.49 5.52 9.30
C GLU A 207 4.83 4.12 9.30
N PRO A 208 3.54 3.98 9.67
CA PRO A 208 2.84 2.69 9.66
C PRO A 208 2.69 2.13 8.25
N MET A 209 3.22 0.93 7.99
CA MET A 209 3.18 0.29 6.66
C MET A 209 2.30 -0.95 6.63
N LEU A 210 2.26 -1.71 7.72
CA LEU A 210 1.35 -2.85 7.90
C LEU A 210 0.51 -2.61 9.14
N MET A 211 -0.81 -2.68 9.00
CA MET A 211 -1.77 -2.40 10.06
C MET A 211 -2.88 -3.44 10.07
N VAL A 212 -3.51 -3.60 11.24
CA VAL A 212 -4.78 -4.30 11.37
C VAL A 212 -5.78 -3.45 12.12
N LEU A 213 -7.05 -3.56 11.73
CA LEU A 213 -8.17 -2.84 12.32
C LEU A 213 -9.38 -3.76 12.50
N SER A 214 -10.37 -3.26 13.25
CA SER A 214 -11.69 -3.86 13.34
C SER A 214 -12.79 -2.83 13.17
N TYR A 215 -13.84 -3.22 12.43
CA TYR A 215 -15.06 -2.44 12.24
C TYR A 215 -16.28 -3.35 12.46
N GLY A 216 -17.06 -3.09 13.51
CA GLY A 216 -18.03 -4.05 14.01
C GLY A 216 -17.36 -5.38 14.38
N LYS A 217 -17.80 -6.49 13.77
CA LYS A 217 -17.16 -7.81 13.95
C LYS A 217 -16.08 -8.12 12.90
N GLY A 218 -15.94 -7.26 11.88
CA GLY A 218 -15.07 -7.48 10.74
C GLY A 218 -13.60 -7.27 11.08
N ARG A 219 -12.73 -7.98 10.36
CA ARG A 219 -11.27 -7.90 10.49
C ARG A 219 -10.66 -7.27 9.25
N ILE A 220 -9.78 -6.31 9.45
CA ILE A 220 -9.18 -5.54 8.36
C ILE A 220 -7.67 -5.68 8.43
N PHE A 221 -7.03 -6.07 7.32
CA PHE A 221 -5.60 -5.91 7.12
C PHE A 221 -5.36 -4.77 6.14
N HIS A 222 -4.49 -3.83 6.50
CA HIS A 222 -4.14 -2.70 5.65
C HIS A 222 -2.62 -2.72 5.42
N THR A 223 -2.22 -2.88 4.17
CA THR A 223 -0.84 -2.69 3.72
C THR A 223 -0.74 -1.44 2.84
N ALA A 224 0.16 -0.53 3.20
CA ALA A 224 0.47 0.66 2.40
C ALA A 224 1.47 0.35 1.26
N LEU A 225 2.02 -0.86 1.24
CA LEU A 225 2.96 -1.34 0.23
C LEU A 225 2.22 -1.76 -1.06
N GLY A 226 2.96 -1.86 -2.15
CA GLY A 226 2.53 -2.43 -3.42
C GLY A 226 2.14 -1.41 -4.48
N HIS A 227 2.99 -0.40 -4.73
CA HIS A 227 2.73 0.60 -5.77
C HIS A 227 2.60 0.00 -7.18
N ASP A 228 3.56 -0.83 -7.55
CA ASP A 228 3.68 -1.45 -8.86
C ASP A 228 4.17 -2.90 -8.73
N ILE A 229 4.37 -3.54 -9.89
CA ILE A 229 4.82 -4.94 -9.95
C ILE A 229 6.19 -5.12 -9.27
N ASN A 230 7.07 -4.10 -9.28
CA ASN A 230 8.35 -4.20 -8.58
C ASN A 230 8.13 -4.30 -7.06
N GLY A 231 7.39 -3.37 -6.45
CA GLY A 231 7.05 -3.43 -5.02
C GLY A 231 6.26 -4.70 -4.65
N MET A 232 5.27 -5.05 -5.48
CA MET A 232 4.44 -6.25 -5.27
C MET A 232 5.19 -7.57 -5.49
N SER A 233 6.32 -7.57 -6.21
CA SER A 233 7.15 -8.76 -6.39
C SER A 233 7.98 -9.10 -5.16
N SER A 234 8.13 -8.17 -4.21
CA SER A 234 8.90 -8.39 -2.99
C SER A 234 8.32 -9.56 -2.20
N VAL A 235 9.18 -10.48 -1.74
CA VAL A 235 8.73 -11.68 -1.03
C VAL A 235 8.00 -11.32 0.26
N ASP A 236 8.43 -10.27 0.96
CA ASP A 236 7.73 -9.81 2.17
C ASP A 236 6.33 -9.25 1.86
N PHE A 237 6.15 -8.52 0.75
CA PHE A 237 4.83 -8.09 0.30
C PHE A 237 3.92 -9.28 0.04
N VAL A 238 4.41 -10.26 -0.74
CA VAL A 238 3.66 -11.49 -1.04
C VAL A 238 3.26 -12.17 0.27
N VAL A 239 4.21 -12.50 1.13
CA VAL A 239 3.96 -13.21 2.39
C VAL A 239 2.98 -12.46 3.29
N THR A 240 3.15 -11.15 3.46
CA THR A 240 2.29 -10.37 4.36
C THR A 240 0.89 -10.16 3.77
N LEU A 241 0.76 -10.04 2.44
CA LEU A 241 -0.53 -10.03 1.76
C LEU A 241 -1.27 -11.36 1.92
N GLU A 242 -0.59 -12.49 1.69
CA GLU A 242 -1.20 -13.81 1.82
C GLU A 242 -1.63 -14.07 3.28
N ARG A 243 -0.75 -13.80 4.25
CA ARG A 243 -1.04 -13.98 5.69
C ARG A 243 -2.11 -13.03 6.19
N GLY A 244 -2.07 -11.77 5.76
CA GLY A 244 -3.06 -10.77 6.11
C GLY A 244 -4.44 -11.09 5.56
N THR A 245 -4.51 -11.61 4.32
CA THR A 245 -5.76 -12.07 3.71
C THR A 245 -6.36 -13.26 4.46
N GLU A 246 -5.53 -14.27 4.80
CA GLU A 246 -5.96 -15.43 5.58
C GLU A 246 -6.44 -15.03 6.97
N TRP A 247 -5.73 -14.12 7.64
CA TRP A 247 -6.11 -13.60 8.95
C TRP A 247 -7.40 -12.78 8.90
N ALA A 248 -7.59 -11.92 7.90
CA ALA A 248 -8.84 -11.20 7.71
C ALA A 248 -10.00 -12.19 7.53
N ALA A 249 -9.80 -13.26 6.75
CA ALA A 249 -10.82 -14.28 6.48
C ALA A 249 -11.16 -15.12 7.72
N THR A 250 -10.16 -15.53 8.50
CA THR A 250 -10.30 -16.64 9.46
C THR A 250 -9.93 -16.29 10.91
N GLY A 251 -9.26 -15.16 11.13
CA GLY A 251 -8.62 -14.80 12.39
C GLY A 251 -7.34 -15.59 12.68
N LYS A 252 -6.87 -16.44 11.76
CA LYS A 252 -5.70 -17.32 11.92
C LYS A 252 -4.74 -17.15 10.75
N VAL A 253 -3.49 -17.59 10.96
CA VAL A 253 -2.48 -17.73 9.91
C VAL A 253 -1.91 -19.14 10.00
N THR A 254 -2.03 -19.91 8.92
CA THR A 254 -1.46 -21.26 8.81
C THR A 254 -0.25 -21.33 7.89
N GLN A 255 0.00 -20.26 7.14
CA GLN A 255 1.10 -20.15 6.21
C GLN A 255 2.46 -20.09 6.92
N LYS A 256 3.37 -20.97 6.52
CA LYS A 256 4.76 -20.99 7.02
C LYS A 256 5.54 -19.81 6.45
N VAL A 257 6.56 -19.36 7.19
CA VAL A 257 7.54 -18.41 6.65
C VAL A 257 8.34 -19.14 5.57
N PRO A 258 8.46 -18.59 4.34
CA PRO A 258 9.27 -19.22 3.31
C PRO A 258 10.76 -19.18 3.70
N PRO A 259 11.56 -20.20 3.32
CA PRO A 259 13.01 -20.19 3.59
C PRO A 259 13.73 -18.99 2.96
N VAL A 260 13.23 -18.51 1.82
CA VAL A 260 13.69 -17.29 1.17
C VAL A 260 12.79 -16.16 1.68
N TYR A 261 13.33 -15.30 2.53
CA TYR A 261 12.71 -14.07 3.01
C TYR A 261 13.76 -12.97 3.03
N PRO A 262 13.42 -11.68 2.82
CA PRO A 262 14.42 -10.62 2.84
C PRO A 262 15.15 -10.55 4.20
N THR A 263 16.44 -10.21 4.16
CA THR A 263 17.21 -9.90 5.37
C THR A 263 17.09 -8.42 5.68
N ALA A 264 17.67 -7.94 6.78
CA ALA A 264 17.72 -6.51 7.07
C ALA A 264 18.42 -5.69 5.97
N ASN A 265 19.29 -6.30 5.14
CA ASN A 265 20.15 -5.59 4.20
C ASN A 265 19.97 -6.02 2.73
N THR A 266 19.16 -7.05 2.48
CA THR A 266 18.99 -7.60 1.13
C THR A 266 17.53 -7.85 0.84
N VAL A 267 17.06 -7.33 -0.29
CA VAL A 267 15.74 -7.65 -0.84
C VAL A 267 15.69 -9.12 -1.27
N ALA A 268 14.50 -9.70 -1.26
CA ALA A 268 14.20 -10.95 -1.94
C ALA A 268 12.90 -10.75 -2.72
N TYR A 269 12.84 -11.20 -3.97
CA TYR A 269 11.69 -10.97 -4.85
C TYR A 269 11.30 -12.25 -5.62
N ARG A 270 10.06 -12.28 -6.07
CA ARG A 270 9.46 -13.32 -6.92
C ARG A 270 9.67 -12.96 -8.39
N ALA A 271 10.65 -13.60 -9.03
CA ALA A 271 10.99 -13.33 -10.42
C ALA A 271 9.82 -13.56 -11.40
N ASP A 272 8.92 -14.48 -11.09
CA ASP A 272 7.71 -14.76 -11.88
C ASP A 272 6.68 -13.63 -11.81
N LEU A 273 6.54 -12.97 -10.65
CA LEU A 273 5.71 -11.77 -10.52
C LEU A 273 6.39 -10.57 -11.18
N ALA A 274 7.68 -10.42 -10.92
CA ALA A 274 8.50 -9.35 -11.46
C ALA A 274 8.46 -9.32 -12.99
N ALA A 275 8.50 -10.48 -13.63
CA ALA A 275 8.40 -10.64 -15.09
C ALA A 275 7.05 -10.23 -15.70
N MET A 276 6.03 -9.97 -14.89
CA MET A 276 4.76 -9.39 -15.37
C MET A 276 4.89 -7.91 -15.72
N ASP A 277 5.93 -7.22 -15.22
CA ASP A 277 6.22 -5.84 -15.60
C ASP A 277 6.81 -5.80 -17.02
N PRO A 278 6.19 -5.09 -17.98
CA PRO A 278 6.76 -4.92 -19.32
C PRO A 278 8.17 -4.30 -19.31
N GLY A 279 8.49 -3.48 -18.29
CA GLY A 279 9.79 -2.88 -18.06
C GLY A 279 10.83 -3.80 -17.43
N TYR A 280 10.43 -4.96 -16.89
CA TYR A 280 11.31 -5.92 -16.19
C TYR A 280 12.57 -6.29 -16.96
N LYS A 281 12.44 -6.45 -18.29
CA LYS A 281 13.56 -6.84 -19.17
C LYS A 281 14.68 -5.80 -19.24
N ASN A 282 14.42 -4.57 -18.78
CA ASN A 282 15.38 -3.47 -18.76
C ASN A 282 16.11 -3.32 -17.41
N GLY A 283 15.93 -4.28 -16.49
CA GLY A 283 16.44 -4.24 -15.12
C GLY A 283 15.34 -3.88 -14.12
N LEU A 284 15.43 -4.40 -12.89
CA LEU A 284 14.37 -4.31 -11.88
C LEU A 284 14.36 -2.99 -11.10
N ASN A 285 15.41 -2.21 -11.23
CA ASN A 285 15.54 -0.95 -10.51
C ASN A 285 16.65 -0.11 -11.18
N PRO A 286 16.59 1.23 -11.21
CA PRO A 286 17.75 2.07 -11.48
C PRO A 286 19.03 1.67 -10.71
N LEU A 287 18.89 0.99 -9.56
CA LEU A 287 19.99 0.49 -8.74
C LEU A 287 20.72 -0.75 -9.32
N ASP A 288 20.07 -1.58 -10.13
CA ASP A 288 20.75 -2.70 -10.79
C ASP A 288 21.72 -2.20 -11.88
N ASN A 289 21.40 -1.04 -12.47
CA ASN A 289 22.26 -0.38 -13.46
C ASN A 289 23.42 0.42 -12.84
N ALA A 290 23.35 0.75 -11.54
CA ALA A 290 24.40 1.49 -10.86
C ALA A 290 25.66 0.64 -10.56
N GLY A 291 25.52 -0.69 -10.51
CA GLY A 291 26.64 -1.62 -10.31
C GLY A 291 27.45 -1.93 -11.57
N ALA A 292 26.89 -1.69 -12.77
CA ALA A 292 27.51 -2.08 -14.04
C ALA A 292 28.40 -0.98 -14.67
N ALA A 293 28.29 0.27 -14.21
CA ALA A 293 29.03 1.40 -14.78
C ALA A 293 30.43 1.65 -14.13
N GLY A 294 30.80 0.90 -13.09
CA GLY A 294 32.05 1.12 -12.35
C GLY A 294 33.29 0.34 -12.85
N GLY A 295 33.16 -0.47 -13.90
CA GLY A 295 34.18 -1.47 -14.22
C GLY A 295 34.59 -1.51 -15.69
N ARG A 296 35.14 -0.43 -16.24
CA ARG A 296 35.99 -0.48 -17.46
C ARG A 296 36.71 0.86 -17.66
N GLY A 297 37.99 0.91 -17.27
CA GLY A 297 38.85 2.06 -17.54
C GLY A 297 40.27 1.96 -17.02
N GLY A 298 40.81 0.74 -16.84
CA GLY A 298 42.20 0.52 -16.47
C GLY A 298 42.93 -0.25 -17.56
N ARG A 299 43.55 0.46 -18.51
CA ARG A 299 44.73 0.00 -19.25
C ARG A 299 45.61 1.20 -19.56
N GLY A 300 46.77 1.26 -18.91
CA GLY A 300 47.86 2.14 -19.29
C GLY A 300 48.68 1.56 -20.44
N THR A 301 49.41 2.46 -21.10
CA THR A 301 50.75 2.39 -21.72
C THR A 301 50.96 3.82 -22.27
N GLY A 302 52.02 4.58 -22.02
CA GLY A 302 53.41 4.21 -21.91
C GLY A 302 54.17 4.96 -23.01
N ARG A 303 54.97 5.95 -22.58
CA ARG A 303 55.83 6.88 -23.35
C ARG A 303 55.16 8.05 -24.07
#